data_AF-A0A966YWE5-F1
#
_entry.id   AF-A0A966YWE5-F1
#
_cell.length_a   1.000
_cell.length_b   1.000
_cell.length_c   1.000
_cell.angle_alpha   90.00
_cell.angle_beta   90.00
_cell.angle_gamma   90.00
#
_symmetry.space_group_name_H-M   'P 1'
#
loop_
_entity.id
_entity.type
_entity.pdbx_description
1 polymer ?
#
loop_
_entity_poly.entity_id
_entity_poly.type
_entity_poly.pdbx_seq_one_letter_code
_entity_poly.pdbx_strand_id
1 'polypeptide(L)'
;MWTDDAALAEIWICIGHPGFSGDDKQRRHDLLCDRFGSDGWRWRFVVRGRLVSFDQAISEYEQSYRVHLAEHPELVTWLTSTAGNVYDHSVDNVWENDYHQPGSAANHYQDISVRRVIAEMQGLTTGSGISQSESSAVEMTDLVTGEVHQVPRAPGFFGEHLVQLRDARSPGYPLNPALVPVHDPTLITTRPDAVEWFHREGCGHLSVEAFWQTAKVIEVRYDRFLALGDLRNQPLHGI
;
A
#
# COMPACT_ATOMS: atom_id res chain seq x y z
N MET A 1 20.02 -15.32 33.90
CA MET A 1 20.99 -14.96 32.85
C MET A 1 20.30 -15.29 31.52
N TRP A 2 19.92 -14.30 30.73
CA TRP A 2 19.29 -14.49 29.40
C TRP A 2 20.35 -14.89 28.37
N THR A 3 20.90 -16.09 28.54
CA THR A 3 21.91 -16.68 27.63
C THR A 3 21.40 -17.96 26.99
N ASP A 4 20.12 -18.26 27.15
CA ASP A 4 19.45 -19.36 26.47
C ASP A 4 18.92 -18.83 25.13
N ASP A 5 19.34 -19.47 24.03
CA ASP A 5 18.91 -19.13 22.67
C ASP A 5 17.39 -19.16 22.54
N ALA A 6 16.71 -20.02 23.31
CA ALA A 6 15.25 -20.07 23.33
C ALA A 6 14.62 -18.76 23.87
N ALA A 7 15.23 -18.12 24.86
CA ALA A 7 14.73 -16.85 25.38
C ALA A 7 15.00 -15.68 24.41
N LEU A 8 16.09 -15.75 23.66
CA LEU A 8 16.45 -14.72 22.66
C LEU A 8 15.60 -14.84 21.39
N ALA A 9 15.14 -16.06 21.05
CA ALA A 9 14.21 -16.33 19.95
C ALA A 9 12.83 -15.65 20.11
N GLU A 10 12.41 -15.39 21.35
CA GLU A 10 11.14 -14.70 21.66
C GLU A 10 11.22 -13.18 21.51
N ILE A 11 12.43 -12.61 21.39
CA ILE A 11 12.65 -11.17 21.32
C ILE A 11 12.78 -10.76 19.85
N TRP A 12 11.98 -9.80 19.43
CA TRP A 12 12.01 -9.24 18.09
C TRP A 12 12.49 -7.79 18.14
N ILE A 13 13.40 -7.42 17.23
CA ILE A 13 13.96 -6.07 17.14
C ILE A 13 13.82 -5.51 15.73
N CYS A 14 13.55 -4.21 15.63
CA CYS A 14 13.65 -3.49 14.37
C CYS A 14 15.12 -3.32 13.99
N ILE A 15 15.50 -3.76 12.79
CA ILE A 15 16.87 -3.63 12.28
C ILE A 15 17.00 -2.57 11.17
N GLY A 16 15.89 -1.90 10.81
CA GLY A 16 15.88 -0.74 9.94
C GLY A 16 14.98 -0.87 8.72
N HIS A 17 15.15 0.08 7.79
CA HIS A 17 14.37 0.19 6.57
C HIS A 17 15.11 -0.49 5.41
N PRO A 18 14.47 -1.41 4.68
CA PRO A 18 15.09 -2.08 3.53
C PRO A 18 14.94 -1.27 2.22
N GLY A 19 14.44 -0.03 2.29
CA GLY A 19 14.19 0.81 1.11
C GLY A 19 13.13 0.26 0.17
N PHE A 20 13.04 0.84 -1.02
CA PHE A 20 12.10 0.41 -2.07
C PHE A 20 12.49 -0.95 -2.66
N SER A 21 11.51 -1.84 -2.88
CA SER A 21 11.74 -3.17 -3.46
C SER A 21 11.42 -3.26 -4.95
N GLY A 22 10.50 -2.43 -5.48
CA GLY A 22 10.08 -2.49 -6.88
C GLY A 22 9.75 -3.90 -7.35
N ASP A 23 10.29 -4.29 -8.51
CA ASP A 23 10.14 -5.62 -9.12
C ASP A 23 11.00 -6.71 -8.43
N ASP A 24 11.82 -6.33 -7.47
CA ASP A 24 12.84 -7.18 -6.85
C ASP A 24 12.37 -7.81 -5.52
N LYS A 25 11.04 -7.85 -5.30
CA LYS A 25 10.41 -8.36 -4.07
C LYS A 25 10.85 -9.78 -3.74
N GLN A 26 10.89 -10.67 -4.74
CA GLN A 26 11.25 -12.08 -4.55
C GLN A 26 12.73 -12.23 -4.18
N ARG A 27 13.64 -11.60 -4.93
CA ARG A 27 15.08 -11.65 -4.61
C ARG A 27 15.34 -11.13 -3.20
N ARG A 28 14.68 -10.03 -2.80
CA ARG A 28 14.81 -9.47 -1.46
C ARG A 28 14.29 -10.43 -0.39
N HIS A 29 13.14 -11.05 -0.62
CA HIS A 29 12.61 -12.07 0.28
C HIS A 29 13.60 -13.23 0.45
N ASP A 30 14.18 -13.71 -0.63
CA ASP A 30 15.14 -14.83 -0.62
C ASP A 30 16.41 -14.44 0.13
N LEU A 31 16.96 -13.24 -0.11
CA LEU A 31 18.12 -12.73 0.63
C LEU A 31 17.87 -12.60 2.14
N LEU A 32 16.67 -12.18 2.53
CA LEU A 32 16.28 -12.09 3.94
C LEU A 32 16.12 -13.48 4.56
N CYS A 33 15.52 -14.43 3.83
CA CYS A 33 15.39 -15.82 4.27
C CYS A 33 16.75 -16.50 4.42
N ASP A 34 17.66 -16.31 3.47
CA ASP A 34 19.02 -16.85 3.53
C ASP A 34 19.80 -16.27 4.71
N ARG A 35 19.59 -14.97 4.99
CA ARG A 35 20.33 -14.26 6.05
C ARG A 35 19.81 -14.55 7.45
N PHE A 36 18.50 -14.63 7.63
CA PHE A 36 17.87 -14.69 8.95
C PHE A 36 17.14 -16.00 9.23
N GLY A 37 16.97 -16.86 8.23
CA GLY A 37 16.04 -17.99 8.25
C GLY A 37 14.62 -17.53 7.88
N SER A 38 13.83 -18.42 7.27
CA SER A 38 12.47 -18.10 6.82
C SER A 38 11.50 -17.72 7.94
N ASP A 39 11.81 -18.08 9.19
CA ASP A 39 11.05 -17.74 10.40
C ASP A 39 11.73 -16.67 11.27
N GLY A 40 12.92 -16.20 10.86
CA GLY A 40 13.77 -15.33 11.66
C GLY A 40 13.54 -13.83 11.43
N TRP A 41 12.73 -13.48 10.44
CA TRP A 41 12.46 -12.10 10.07
C TRP A 41 11.00 -11.92 9.63
N ARG A 42 10.53 -10.67 9.67
CA ARG A 42 9.22 -10.30 9.11
C ARG A 42 9.16 -8.83 8.73
N TRP A 43 8.28 -8.54 7.77
CA TRP A 43 7.87 -7.18 7.45
C TRP A 43 7.03 -6.59 8.59
N ARG A 44 7.36 -5.38 9.02
CA ARG A 44 6.54 -4.58 9.94
C ARG A 44 6.45 -3.14 9.44
N PHE A 45 5.55 -2.39 10.04
CA PHE A 45 5.33 -0.99 9.74
C PHE A 45 5.37 -0.18 11.02
N VAL A 46 6.02 0.98 10.98
CA VAL A 46 6.01 1.93 12.09
C VAL A 46 4.74 2.78 11.98
N VAL A 47 3.87 2.67 12.97
CA VAL A 47 2.65 3.48 13.11
C VAL A 47 2.65 4.07 14.51
N ARG A 48 2.74 5.40 14.61
CA ARG A 48 2.74 6.14 15.89
C ARG A 48 3.74 5.56 16.91
N GLY A 49 4.96 5.27 16.46
CA GLY A 49 6.05 4.73 17.28
C GLY A 49 5.93 3.24 17.64
N ARG A 50 4.96 2.50 17.07
CA ARG A 50 4.78 1.07 17.29
C ARG A 50 5.00 0.27 16.01
N LEU A 51 5.53 -0.93 16.14
CA LEU A 51 5.62 -1.88 15.04
C LEU A 51 4.29 -2.63 14.90
N VAL A 52 3.61 -2.47 13.77
CA VAL A 52 2.30 -3.05 13.49
C VAL A 52 2.34 -3.99 12.29
N SER A 53 1.28 -4.80 12.11
CA SER A 53 1.14 -5.69 10.95
C SER A 53 0.84 -4.89 9.68
N PHE A 54 0.91 -5.59 8.54
CA PHE A 54 0.44 -5.07 7.26
C PHE A 54 -1.01 -4.57 7.34
N ASP A 55 -1.92 -5.37 7.88
CA ASP A 55 -3.36 -5.04 7.96
C ASP A 55 -3.61 -3.76 8.77
N GLN A 56 -2.86 -3.56 9.85
CA GLN A 56 -2.95 -2.34 10.65
C GLN A 56 -2.41 -1.12 9.87
N ALA A 57 -1.29 -1.27 9.16
CA ALA A 57 -0.70 -0.18 8.38
C ALA A 57 -1.56 0.20 7.16
N ILE A 58 -2.08 -0.78 6.42
CA ILE A 58 -2.94 -0.52 5.26
C ILE A 58 -4.29 0.08 5.67
N SER A 59 -4.74 -0.16 6.90
CA SER A 59 -5.91 0.54 7.45
C SER A 59 -5.66 2.05 7.62
N GLU A 60 -4.46 2.49 7.99
CA GLU A 60 -4.10 3.91 8.08
C GLU A 60 -3.97 4.55 6.68
N TYR A 61 -3.50 3.77 5.70
CA TYR A 61 -3.49 4.15 4.28
C TYR A 61 -4.92 4.40 3.79
N GLU A 62 -5.83 3.43 3.97
CA GLU A 62 -7.25 3.56 3.58
C GLU A 62 -7.95 4.70 4.34
N GLN A 63 -7.65 4.86 5.64
CA GLN A 63 -8.19 5.96 6.45
C GLN A 63 -7.83 7.33 5.89
N SER A 64 -6.67 7.46 5.25
CA SER A 64 -6.28 8.71 4.60
C SER A 64 -7.14 9.04 3.38
N TYR A 65 -7.51 8.02 2.59
CA TYR A 65 -8.52 8.18 1.53
C TYR A 65 -9.90 8.50 2.09
N ARG A 66 -10.29 7.88 3.22
CA ARG A 66 -11.57 8.16 3.90
C ARG A 66 -11.69 9.63 4.30
N VAL A 67 -10.66 10.18 4.94
CA VAL A 67 -10.63 11.60 5.32
C VAL A 67 -10.59 12.50 4.09
N HIS A 68 -9.70 12.22 3.14
CA HIS A 68 -9.55 13.04 1.94
C HIS A 68 -10.84 13.13 1.12
N LEU A 69 -11.51 12.00 0.85
CA LEU A 69 -12.76 11.97 0.10
C LEU A 69 -13.92 12.63 0.86
N ALA A 70 -13.97 12.51 2.20
CA ALA A 70 -14.97 13.20 3.01
C ALA A 70 -14.82 14.72 2.99
N GLU A 71 -13.59 15.23 2.87
CA GLU A 71 -13.28 16.67 2.79
C GLU A 71 -13.49 17.26 1.39
N HIS A 72 -13.60 16.42 0.34
CA HIS A 72 -13.71 16.84 -1.06
C HIS A 72 -14.99 16.26 -1.72
N PRO A 73 -16.19 16.68 -1.28
CA PRO A 73 -17.46 16.14 -1.79
C PRO A 73 -17.67 16.41 -3.29
N GLU A 74 -17.07 17.46 -3.85
CA GLU A 74 -17.06 17.73 -5.30
C GLU A 74 -16.30 16.67 -6.08
N LEU A 75 -15.16 16.19 -5.55
CA LEU A 75 -14.39 15.11 -6.13
C LEU A 75 -15.17 13.80 -6.07
N VAL A 76 -15.83 13.51 -4.94
CA VAL A 76 -16.71 12.33 -4.80
C VAL A 76 -17.87 12.38 -5.79
N THR A 77 -18.52 13.55 -5.93
CA THR A 77 -19.64 13.73 -6.86
C THR A 77 -19.19 13.51 -8.29
N TRP A 78 -18.09 14.14 -8.71
CA TRP A 78 -17.52 13.94 -10.04
C TRP A 78 -17.16 12.47 -10.26
N LEU A 79 -16.44 11.86 -9.33
CA LEU A 79 -15.94 10.50 -9.46
C LEU A 79 -17.10 9.50 -9.58
N THR A 80 -18.09 9.57 -8.70
CA THR A 80 -19.21 8.61 -8.67
C THR A 80 -20.18 8.77 -9.84
N SER A 81 -20.33 9.99 -10.37
CA SER A 81 -21.17 10.24 -11.55
C SER A 81 -20.45 10.00 -12.88
N THR A 82 -19.12 10.11 -12.92
CA THR A 82 -18.31 9.95 -14.14
C THR A 82 -17.83 8.51 -14.30
N ALA A 83 -17.27 7.94 -13.23
CA ALA A 83 -16.68 6.62 -13.26
C ALA A 83 -17.73 5.54 -12.94
N GLY A 84 -17.63 4.41 -13.63
CA GLY A 84 -18.25 3.15 -13.23
C GLY A 84 -17.29 2.25 -12.45
N ASN A 85 -15.98 2.45 -12.61
CA ASN A 85 -14.92 1.83 -11.81
C ASN A 85 -13.63 2.65 -11.94
N VAL A 86 -12.67 2.41 -11.04
CA VAL A 86 -11.35 3.04 -11.02
C VAL A 86 -10.26 1.98 -11.04
N TYR A 87 -9.07 2.33 -11.54
CA TYR A 87 -7.92 1.43 -11.56
C TYR A 87 -6.61 2.20 -11.33
N ASP A 88 -5.56 1.50 -10.88
CA ASP A 88 -4.24 2.09 -10.68
C ASP A 88 -3.48 2.21 -12.02
N HIS A 89 -2.86 1.13 -12.47
CA HIS A 89 -2.00 1.14 -13.66
C HIS A 89 -2.52 0.24 -14.78
N SER A 90 -3.17 -0.88 -14.43
CA SER A 90 -3.74 -1.83 -15.38
C SER A 90 -5.26 -1.87 -15.22
N VAL A 91 -5.99 -1.93 -16.33
CA VAL A 91 -7.44 -2.12 -16.31
C VAL A 91 -7.81 -3.39 -15.55
N ASP A 92 -6.98 -4.43 -15.57
CA ASP A 92 -7.24 -5.68 -14.83
C ASP A 92 -7.31 -5.49 -13.30
N ASN A 93 -6.77 -4.39 -12.76
CA ASN A 93 -6.84 -4.08 -11.32
C ASN A 93 -8.29 -3.95 -10.81
N VAL A 94 -9.26 -3.72 -11.69
CA VAL A 94 -10.70 -3.64 -11.34
C VAL A 94 -11.28 -4.94 -10.76
N TRP A 95 -10.63 -6.07 -11.05
CA TRP A 95 -11.06 -7.40 -10.61
C TRP A 95 -10.49 -7.79 -9.24
N GLU A 96 -9.53 -7.02 -8.74
CA GLU A 96 -8.82 -7.30 -7.49
C GLU A 96 -9.32 -6.37 -6.38
N ASN A 97 -9.64 -6.91 -5.20
CA ASN A 97 -10.06 -6.13 -4.03
C ASN A 97 -9.29 -6.47 -2.75
N ASP A 98 -8.26 -7.32 -2.86
CA ASP A 98 -7.40 -7.71 -1.74
C ASP A 98 -6.12 -6.87 -1.75
N TYR A 99 -5.73 -6.40 -0.56
CA TYR A 99 -4.47 -5.72 -0.34
C TYR A 99 -3.28 -6.68 -0.27
N HIS A 100 -3.49 -7.97 0.00
CA HIS A 100 -2.42 -8.96 0.01
C HIS A 100 -2.05 -9.41 -1.42
N GLN A 101 -1.07 -8.74 -2.02
CA GLN A 101 -0.67 -8.92 -3.42
C GLN A 101 0.79 -9.40 -3.57
N PRO A 102 1.14 -10.63 -3.15
CA PRO A 102 2.53 -11.11 -3.17
C PRO A 102 3.11 -11.31 -4.57
N GLY A 103 2.26 -11.52 -5.59
CA GLY A 103 2.68 -11.79 -6.97
C GLY A 103 2.59 -10.60 -7.94
N SER A 104 2.05 -9.46 -7.51
CA SER A 104 1.94 -8.30 -8.40
C SER A 104 3.28 -7.58 -8.53
N ALA A 105 3.62 -7.12 -9.73
CA ALA A 105 4.81 -6.29 -9.95
C ALA A 105 4.68 -4.97 -9.16
N ALA A 106 3.54 -4.28 -9.33
CA ALA A 106 3.17 -3.09 -8.58
C ALA A 106 1.92 -3.36 -7.73
N ASN A 107 1.97 -2.92 -6.47
CA ASN A 107 0.82 -3.00 -5.60
C ASN A 107 -0.16 -1.87 -5.93
N HIS A 108 -1.44 -2.18 -6.08
CA HIS A 108 -2.47 -1.20 -6.42
C HIS A 108 -3.39 -0.93 -5.21
N TYR A 109 -2.86 -0.26 -4.19
CA TYR A 109 -3.63 -0.02 -2.97
C TYR A 109 -4.61 1.15 -3.09
N GLN A 110 -4.28 2.12 -3.94
CA GLN A 110 -5.06 3.35 -4.10
C GLN A 110 -6.44 3.10 -4.72
N ASP A 111 -6.55 2.29 -5.78
CA ASP A 111 -7.82 2.01 -6.44
C ASP A 111 -8.70 1.12 -5.57
N ILE A 112 -8.13 0.13 -4.88
CA ILE A 112 -8.84 -0.66 -3.85
C ILE A 112 -9.38 0.27 -2.75
N SER A 113 -8.55 1.17 -2.22
CA SER A 113 -8.95 2.09 -1.15
C SER A 113 -10.06 3.03 -1.60
N VAL A 114 -9.94 3.61 -2.80
CA VAL A 114 -10.98 4.48 -3.39
C VAL A 114 -12.28 3.70 -3.57
N ARG A 115 -12.26 2.49 -4.15
CA ARG A 115 -13.45 1.66 -4.33
C ARG A 115 -14.15 1.38 -3.00
N ARG A 116 -13.40 0.96 -1.98
CA ARG A 116 -13.94 0.60 -0.66
C ARG A 116 -14.51 1.81 0.07
N VAL A 117 -13.79 2.93 0.09
CA VAL A 117 -14.25 4.16 0.75
C VAL A 117 -15.49 4.73 0.07
N ILE A 118 -15.55 4.76 -1.27
CA ILE A 118 -16.76 5.23 -1.97
C ILE A 118 -17.96 4.34 -1.63
N ALA A 119 -17.80 3.02 -1.64
CA ALA A 119 -18.86 2.10 -1.26
C ALA A 119 -19.33 2.35 0.20
N GLU A 120 -18.41 2.52 1.14
CA GLU A 120 -18.70 2.88 2.53
C GLU A 120 -19.50 4.19 2.65
N MET A 121 -19.08 5.24 1.94
CA MET A 121 -19.77 6.54 1.94
C MET A 121 -21.21 6.45 1.40
N GLN A 122 -21.49 5.48 0.53
CA GLN A 122 -22.84 5.18 0.03
C GLN A 122 -23.64 4.25 0.96
N GLY A 123 -23.10 3.92 2.14
CA GLY A 123 -23.72 3.00 3.10
C GLY A 123 -23.69 1.54 2.66
N LEU A 124 -22.84 1.18 1.69
CA LEU A 124 -22.69 -0.17 1.19
C LEU A 124 -21.60 -0.88 1.99
N THR A 125 -21.95 -2.00 2.64
CA THR A 125 -20.96 -2.84 3.31
C THR A 125 -20.14 -3.62 2.29
N THR A 126 -18.89 -3.23 2.07
CA THR A 126 -17.90 -4.04 1.35
C THR A 126 -17.33 -5.10 2.29
N GLY A 127 -18.14 -6.07 2.68
CA GLY A 127 -17.63 -7.25 3.37
C GLY A 127 -16.66 -8.01 2.46
N SER A 128 -15.63 -8.62 3.04
CA SER A 128 -14.61 -9.47 2.40
C SER A 128 -15.15 -10.75 1.72
N GLY A 129 -16.45 -10.77 1.37
CA GLY A 129 -17.17 -11.91 0.80
C GLY A 129 -18.14 -11.55 -0.31
N ILE A 130 -18.17 -10.29 -0.81
CA ILE A 130 -18.76 -10.06 -2.14
C ILE A 130 -17.75 -10.59 -3.15
N SER A 131 -17.83 -11.89 -3.39
CA SER A 131 -17.37 -12.46 -4.64
C SER A 131 -17.96 -11.57 -5.75
N GLN A 132 -17.10 -10.91 -6.54
CA GLN A 132 -17.51 -10.18 -7.75
C GLN A 132 -18.22 -11.09 -8.77
N SER A 133 -18.43 -12.38 -8.47
CA SER A 133 -19.09 -13.38 -9.33
C SER A 133 -20.54 -13.07 -9.72
N GLU A 134 -21.16 -11.99 -9.25
CA GLU A 134 -22.51 -11.59 -9.68
C GLU A 134 -22.62 -10.14 -10.20
N SER A 135 -21.50 -9.41 -10.30
CA SER A 135 -21.49 -8.15 -11.06
C SER A 135 -21.35 -8.51 -12.54
N SER A 136 -22.45 -8.53 -13.29
CA SER A 136 -22.38 -8.63 -14.76
C SER A 136 -21.43 -7.55 -15.29
N ALA A 137 -20.41 -7.95 -16.03
CA ALA A 137 -19.53 -7.00 -16.71
C ALA A 137 -20.38 -6.05 -17.58
N VAL A 138 -20.02 -4.78 -17.58
CA VAL A 138 -20.66 -3.74 -18.39
C VAL A 138 -19.60 -3.06 -19.24
N GLU A 139 -20.04 -2.47 -20.35
CA GLU A 139 -19.18 -1.63 -21.17
C GLU A 139 -18.84 -0.35 -20.42
N MET A 140 -17.54 -0.05 -20.36
CA MET A 140 -17.05 1.24 -19.86
C MET A 140 -15.96 1.76 -20.79
N THR A 141 -16.01 3.06 -21.08
CA THR A 141 -14.97 3.74 -21.88
C THR A 141 -13.86 4.26 -20.96
N ASP A 142 -12.63 3.87 -21.21
CA ASP A 142 -11.46 4.39 -20.52
C ASP A 142 -11.19 5.86 -20.89
N LEU A 143 -11.14 6.75 -19.90
CA LEU A 143 -10.93 8.18 -20.15
C LEU A 143 -9.52 8.54 -20.62
N VAL A 144 -8.53 7.69 -20.39
CA VAL A 144 -7.15 7.90 -20.81
C VAL A 144 -6.94 7.43 -22.24
N THR A 145 -7.44 6.23 -22.59
CA THR A 145 -7.16 5.61 -23.90
C THR A 145 -8.30 5.78 -24.90
N GLY A 146 -9.54 6.00 -24.43
CA GLY A 146 -10.74 5.98 -25.26
C GLY A 146 -11.22 4.57 -25.64
N GLU A 147 -10.54 3.52 -25.16
CA GLU A 147 -10.92 2.12 -25.41
C GLU A 147 -12.15 1.72 -24.59
N VAL A 148 -12.91 0.75 -25.10
CA VAL A 148 -14.08 0.19 -24.42
C VAL A 148 -13.72 -1.17 -23.83
N HIS A 149 -14.01 -1.35 -22.53
CA HIS A 149 -13.72 -2.57 -21.80
C HIS A 149 -14.99 -3.19 -21.22
N GLN A 150 -15.00 -4.52 -21.07
CA GLN A 150 -16.04 -5.28 -20.38
C GLN A 150 -15.56 -5.57 -18.96
N VAL A 151 -16.03 -4.79 -17.99
CA VAL A 151 -15.47 -4.71 -16.63
C VAL A 151 -16.59 -4.59 -15.57
N PRO A 152 -16.33 -4.93 -14.30
CA PRO A 152 -17.37 -4.86 -13.29
C PRO A 152 -17.58 -3.40 -12.87
N ARG A 153 -18.80 -3.08 -12.46
CA ARG A 153 -19.09 -1.80 -11.82
C ARG A 153 -18.75 -1.86 -10.35
N ALA A 154 -17.98 -0.89 -9.87
CA ALA A 154 -17.66 -0.79 -8.46
C ALA A 154 -18.89 -0.31 -7.65
N PRO A 155 -19.12 -0.83 -6.44
CA PRO A 155 -20.22 -0.38 -5.59
C PRO A 155 -20.13 1.12 -5.29
N GLY A 156 -21.25 1.85 -5.45
CA GLY A 156 -21.30 3.30 -5.25
C GLY A 156 -20.90 4.15 -6.46
N PHE A 157 -20.56 3.52 -7.59
CA PHE A 157 -20.22 4.19 -8.85
C PHE A 157 -21.33 4.03 -9.89
N PHE A 158 -21.72 5.13 -10.52
CA PHE A 158 -22.89 5.19 -11.40
C PHE A 158 -22.55 5.63 -12.84
N GLY A 159 -21.34 6.12 -13.09
CA GLY A 159 -20.93 6.62 -14.40
C GLY A 159 -20.57 5.53 -15.42
N GLU A 160 -20.19 5.92 -16.62
CA GLU A 160 -19.97 5.01 -17.76
C GLU A 160 -18.50 4.85 -18.13
N HIS A 161 -17.60 5.39 -17.31
CA HIS A 161 -16.18 5.45 -17.64
C HIS A 161 -15.28 4.65 -16.69
N LEU A 162 -14.13 4.21 -17.21
CA LEU A 162 -12.99 3.80 -16.39
C LEU A 162 -12.09 5.01 -16.14
N VAL A 163 -11.72 5.20 -14.87
CA VAL A 163 -10.84 6.30 -14.45
C VAL A 163 -9.56 5.75 -13.85
N GLN A 164 -8.44 6.04 -14.52
CA GLN A 164 -7.11 5.73 -14.00
C GLN A 164 -6.72 6.72 -12.89
N LEU A 165 -6.03 6.23 -11.86
CA LEU A 165 -5.57 7.02 -10.72
C LEU A 165 -4.06 7.31 -10.71
N ARG A 166 -3.28 6.63 -11.56
CA ARG A 166 -1.79 6.64 -11.51
C ARG A 166 -1.15 7.79 -12.29
N ASP A 167 -1.43 7.95 -13.58
CA ASP A 167 -0.70 8.89 -14.46
C ASP A 167 -1.09 10.35 -14.16
N ALA A 168 -0.10 11.25 -14.18
CA ALA A 168 -0.29 12.68 -13.92
C ALA A 168 -1.24 13.40 -14.88
N ARG A 169 -1.49 12.81 -16.05
CA ARG A 169 -2.42 13.31 -17.07
C ARG A 169 -3.78 12.61 -17.01
N SER A 170 -3.93 11.61 -16.15
CA SER A 170 -5.23 10.95 -15.97
C SER A 170 -6.19 11.86 -15.20
N PRO A 171 -7.50 11.83 -15.49
CA PRO A 171 -8.48 12.60 -14.74
C PRO A 171 -8.53 12.23 -13.25
N GLY A 172 -8.18 11.00 -12.89
CA GLY A 172 -8.17 10.51 -11.51
C GLY A 172 -6.90 10.82 -10.73
N TYR A 173 -5.91 11.51 -11.33
CA TYR A 173 -4.64 11.82 -10.68
C TYR A 173 -4.75 12.53 -9.32
N PRO A 174 -5.76 13.38 -9.02
CA PRO A 174 -5.94 13.93 -7.68
C PRO A 174 -6.03 12.87 -6.56
N LEU A 175 -6.37 11.62 -6.88
CA LEU A 175 -6.44 10.49 -5.95
C LEU A 175 -5.16 9.64 -5.93
N ASN A 176 -4.12 10.04 -6.65
CA ASN A 176 -2.82 9.39 -6.58
C ASN A 176 -2.26 9.49 -5.14
N PRO A 177 -1.67 8.42 -4.57
CA PRO A 177 -1.18 8.43 -3.19
C PRO A 177 -0.07 9.46 -2.93
N ALA A 178 0.59 9.97 -3.98
CA ALA A 178 1.50 11.10 -3.88
C ALA A 178 0.82 12.43 -3.53
N LEU A 179 -0.46 12.59 -3.92
CA LEU A 179 -1.23 13.82 -3.72
C LEU A 179 -2.20 13.74 -2.54
N VAL A 180 -2.70 12.54 -2.23
CA VAL A 180 -3.60 12.32 -1.09
C VAL A 180 -2.81 12.53 0.21
N PRO A 181 -3.20 13.50 1.05
CA PRO A 181 -2.54 13.72 2.34
C PRO A 181 -2.77 12.53 3.28
N VAL A 182 -1.77 12.21 4.09
CA VAL A 182 -1.95 11.32 5.23
C VAL A 182 -2.91 11.99 6.22
N HIS A 183 -3.89 11.24 6.74
CA HIS A 183 -4.87 11.83 7.67
C HIS A 183 -4.26 12.24 9.02
N ASP A 184 -3.13 11.64 9.40
CA ASP A 184 -2.45 11.90 10.66
C ASP A 184 -0.95 12.08 10.40
N PRO A 185 -0.41 13.30 10.49
CA PRO A 185 1.01 13.58 10.27
C PRO A 185 1.95 12.79 11.18
N THR A 186 1.49 12.29 12.34
CA THR A 186 2.29 11.46 13.25
C THR A 186 2.61 10.07 12.69
N LEU A 187 1.99 9.69 11.57
CA LEU A 187 2.30 8.48 10.82
C LEU A 187 3.59 8.59 10.02
N ILE A 188 4.03 9.81 9.68
CA ILE A 188 5.25 10.01 8.89
C ILE A 188 6.47 9.84 9.79
N THR A 189 7.30 8.85 9.45
CA THR A 189 8.62 8.68 10.08
C THR A 189 9.69 9.40 9.26
N THR A 190 10.37 10.39 9.87
CA THR A 190 11.45 11.12 9.20
C THR A 190 12.77 10.34 9.26
N ARG A 191 13.47 10.26 8.13
CA ARG A 191 14.86 9.78 8.04
C ARG A 191 15.73 10.94 7.51
N PRO A 192 16.37 11.75 8.38
CA PRO A 192 16.99 13.02 8.02
C PRO A 192 18.00 12.96 6.86
N ASP A 193 18.62 11.80 6.63
CA ASP A 193 19.66 11.61 5.60
C ASP A 193 19.27 10.63 4.48
N ALA A 194 18.03 10.13 4.46
CA ALA A 194 17.59 9.14 3.47
C ALA A 194 16.79 9.81 2.34
N VAL A 195 17.43 10.00 1.17
CA VAL A 195 16.75 10.47 -0.04
C VAL A 195 16.43 9.28 -0.94
N GLU A 196 15.17 8.83 -0.86
CA GLU A 196 14.60 7.77 -1.69
C GLU A 196 13.96 8.35 -2.98
N TRP A 197 13.57 7.48 -3.92
CA TRP A 197 13.00 7.88 -5.22
C TRP A 197 11.78 8.82 -5.07
N PHE A 198 10.86 8.53 -4.15
CA PHE A 198 9.64 9.31 -3.95
C PHE A 198 9.90 10.73 -3.43
N HIS A 199 11.04 10.97 -2.76
CA HIS A 199 11.44 12.34 -2.39
C HIS A 199 11.81 13.16 -3.62
N ARG A 200 12.42 12.53 -4.65
CA ARG A 200 12.83 13.19 -5.89
C ARG A 200 11.65 13.52 -6.79
N GLU A 201 10.58 12.74 -6.69
CA GLU A 201 9.30 12.97 -7.36
C GLU A 201 8.42 14.02 -6.63
N GLY A 202 8.93 14.67 -5.57
CA GLY A 202 8.15 15.64 -4.78
C GLY A 202 7.05 15.01 -3.92
N CYS A 203 7.00 13.68 -3.83
CA CYS A 203 5.99 12.92 -3.10
C CYS A 203 6.39 12.67 -1.63
N GLY A 204 7.49 13.25 -1.16
CA GLY A 204 8.11 12.96 0.14
C GLY A 204 7.51 13.66 1.35
N HIS A 205 6.44 14.45 1.18
CA HIS A 205 5.94 15.31 2.25
C HIS A 205 4.44 15.09 2.49
N LEU A 206 4.11 14.53 3.66
CA LEU A 206 2.75 14.42 4.22
C LEU A 206 1.73 13.66 3.36
N SER A 207 2.16 12.92 2.34
CA SER A 207 1.29 12.12 1.50
C SER A 207 1.13 10.69 2.04
N VAL A 208 0.10 10.01 1.56
CA VAL A 208 -0.11 8.58 1.83
C VAL A 208 1.04 7.72 1.28
N GLU A 209 1.60 8.10 0.13
CA GLU A 209 2.80 7.46 -0.43
C GLU A 209 4.00 7.64 0.51
N ALA A 210 4.20 8.84 1.06
CA ALA A 210 5.28 9.10 2.01
C ALA A 210 5.13 8.23 3.26
N PHE A 211 3.93 8.10 3.81
CA PHE A 211 3.66 7.17 4.92
C PHE A 211 4.03 5.74 4.53
N TRP A 212 3.50 5.23 3.42
CA TRP A 212 3.67 3.84 3.02
C TRP A 212 5.14 3.46 2.80
N GLN A 213 5.90 4.35 2.14
CA GLN A 213 7.31 4.13 1.86
C GLN A 213 8.18 4.26 3.11
N THR A 214 7.89 5.22 3.99
CA THR A 214 8.72 5.47 5.18
C THR A 214 8.41 4.54 6.35
N ALA A 215 7.17 4.08 6.51
CA ALA A 215 6.79 3.23 7.65
C ALA A 215 7.38 1.82 7.58
N LYS A 216 7.75 1.32 6.39
CA LYS A 216 8.17 -0.07 6.19
C LYS A 216 9.54 -0.37 6.80
N VAL A 217 9.60 -1.40 7.63
CA VAL A 217 10.83 -1.86 8.31
C VAL A 217 10.94 -3.38 8.33
N ILE A 218 12.15 -3.88 8.59
CA ILE A 218 12.41 -5.29 8.88
C ILE A 218 12.55 -5.47 10.40
N GLU A 219 11.81 -6.44 10.91
CA GLU A 219 11.95 -6.93 12.28
C GLU A 219 12.58 -8.32 12.26
N VAL A 220 13.55 -8.58 13.13
CA VAL A 220 14.33 -9.83 13.18
C VAL A 220 14.36 -10.37 14.61
N ARG A 221 14.31 -11.69 14.75
CA ARG A 221 14.53 -12.35 16.05
C ARG A 221 15.93 -12.08 16.56
N TYR A 222 16.05 -11.83 17.86
CA TYR A 222 17.28 -11.33 18.43
C TYR A 222 18.41 -12.36 18.37
N ASP A 223 18.12 -13.65 18.50
CA ASP A 223 19.08 -14.74 18.29
C ASP A 223 19.69 -14.72 16.87
N ARG A 224 18.84 -14.53 15.84
CA ARG A 224 19.28 -14.41 14.44
C ARG A 224 20.09 -13.16 14.19
N PHE A 225 19.72 -12.05 14.83
CA PHE A 225 20.52 -10.83 14.78
C PHE A 225 21.90 -11.00 15.43
N LEU A 226 22.00 -11.67 16.59
CA LEU A 226 23.28 -11.95 17.24
C LEU A 226 24.17 -12.87 16.39
N ALA A 227 23.57 -13.84 15.70
CA ALA A 227 24.28 -14.77 14.81
C ALA A 227 24.99 -14.08 13.62
N LEU A 228 24.63 -12.83 13.28
CA LEU A 228 25.30 -12.05 12.24
C LEU A 228 26.76 -11.67 12.57
N GLY A 229 27.18 -11.71 13.84
CA GLY A 229 28.52 -11.30 14.25
C GLY A 229 28.82 -9.83 13.88
N ASP A 230 29.83 -9.61 13.03
CA ASP A 230 30.26 -8.27 12.60
C ASP A 230 29.28 -7.61 11.62
N LEU A 231 28.47 -8.40 10.90
CA LEU A 231 27.45 -7.89 9.97
C LEU A 231 26.32 -7.13 10.70
N ARG A 232 26.25 -7.20 12.04
CA ARG A 232 25.30 -6.41 12.85
C ARG A 232 25.44 -4.91 12.68
N ASN A 233 26.62 -4.42 12.26
CA ASN A 233 26.83 -2.99 12.02
C ASN A 233 26.08 -2.51 10.76
N GLN A 234 25.76 -3.43 9.84
CA GLN A 234 25.03 -3.13 8.60
C GLN A 234 24.14 -4.34 8.22
N PRO A 235 23.13 -4.67 9.03
CA PRO A 235 22.41 -5.95 8.92
C PRO A 235 21.60 -6.09 7.63
N LEU A 236 21.29 -4.97 6.98
CA LEU A 236 20.59 -4.89 5.70
C LEU A 236 21.51 -4.62 4.50
N HIS A 237 22.84 -4.62 4.68
CA HIS A 237 23.75 -4.40 3.55
C HIS A 237 23.56 -5.45 2.45
N GLY A 238 23.40 -4.99 1.20
CA GLY A 238 23.20 -5.85 0.03
C GLY A 238 21.80 -6.46 -0.13
N ILE A 239 20.84 -6.05 0.70
CA ILE A 239 19.40 -6.37 0.58
C ILE A 239 18.67 -5.25 -0.15
#